data_AF-A0A7S4ACA9-F1
#
_entry.id   AF-A0A7S4ACA9-F1
#
_cell.length_a   1.000
_cell.length_b   1.000
_cell.length_c   1.000
_cell.angle_alpha   90.00
_cell.angle_beta   90.00
_cell.angle_gamma   90.00
#
_symmetry.space_group_name_H-M   'P 1'
#
loop_
_entity.id
_entity.type
_entity.pdbx_description
1 polymer ?
#
loop_
_entity_poly.entity_id
_entity_poly.type
_entity_poly.pdbx_seq_one_letter_code
_entity_poly.pdbx_strand_id
1 'polypeptide(L)'
;MMRDTSTFFFAIKATVVLIVFYNRFTVNAFVPATGSLSSLSLSRSQSPAICTCPLFAGMGMGITGSKKKKGGKNKNKSKSKGLSSSSTKAAPFDVSSSIARLEKKYDELMLNAAKDLKKEEKEAESYSSWSSGEIEMITSEYVIAARDASKKGSVPDWVPICQLCLRRPETEFHDGASDAIVQTAISIVCRELSYLAAAGAPVFKTIARNELQYSVESVDSFHKFVYDEVVEGKATKSPDQAMTKAEARKTLGLSEDADDITKPDIRQAYRKLSFQLHPDRFEGTPEECEEATNQFGRVNLAYDTLSSGVREEGVSWYESLGGKERTGFVGPINLLPLAAAQETMTRHKAEAALCGLDPTMVQSFVARHLRSA
;
A
#
# COMPACT_ATOMS: atom_id res chain seq x y z
N MET A 1 -21.99 -36.84 47.42
CA MET A 1 -21.40 -35.88 46.46
C MET A 1 -20.20 -36.54 45.79
N MET A 2 -20.43 -37.24 44.69
CA MET A 2 -19.38 -37.75 43.80
C MET A 2 -19.30 -36.80 42.61
N ARG A 3 -18.09 -36.31 42.27
CA ARG A 3 -17.85 -35.48 41.08
C ARG A 3 -17.17 -36.35 40.01
N ASP A 4 -17.80 -36.38 38.85
CA ASP A 4 -17.38 -37.08 37.63
C ASP A 4 -16.01 -36.60 37.14
N THR A 5 -15.10 -37.56 36.94
CA THR A 5 -13.76 -37.37 36.37
C THR A 5 -13.71 -37.67 34.86
N SER A 6 -14.86 -37.94 34.22
CA SER A 6 -14.91 -38.43 32.83
C SER A 6 -14.70 -37.35 31.77
N THR A 7 -14.90 -36.06 32.09
CA THR A 7 -14.80 -34.96 31.12
C THR A 7 -13.37 -34.50 30.85
N PHE A 8 -12.42 -34.77 31.75
CA PHE A 8 -11.03 -34.33 31.58
C PHE A 8 -10.23 -35.22 30.60
N PHE A 9 -10.59 -36.50 30.46
CA PHE A 9 -9.91 -37.42 29.56
C PHE A 9 -10.30 -37.28 28.08
N PHE A 10 -11.46 -36.67 27.78
CA PHE A 10 -11.88 -36.45 26.40
C PHE A 10 -11.14 -35.27 25.74
N ALA A 11 -10.78 -34.25 26.51
CA ALA A 11 -10.08 -33.07 25.98
C ALA A 11 -8.64 -33.37 25.53
N ILE A 12 -7.92 -34.26 26.23
CA ILE A 12 -6.51 -34.57 25.92
C ILE A 12 -6.39 -35.44 24.66
N LYS A 13 -7.35 -36.33 24.39
CA LYS A 13 -7.33 -37.16 23.17
C LYS A 13 -7.62 -36.36 21.90
N ALA A 14 -8.42 -35.30 21.96
CA ALA A 14 -8.70 -34.45 20.81
C ALA A 14 -7.46 -33.64 20.36
N THR A 15 -6.61 -33.22 21.30
CA THR A 15 -5.40 -32.43 20.98
C THR A 15 -4.28 -33.27 20.36
N VAL A 16 -4.14 -34.55 20.75
CA VAL A 16 -3.10 -35.43 20.19
C VAL A 16 -3.43 -35.89 18.76
N VAL A 17 -4.71 -36.02 18.40
CA VAL A 17 -5.12 -36.36 17.03
C VAL A 17 -4.91 -35.20 16.05
N LEU A 18 -4.98 -33.95 16.52
CA LEU A 18 -4.77 -32.77 15.67
C LEU A 18 -3.29 -32.53 15.31
N ILE A 19 -2.36 -32.94 16.18
CA ILE A 19 -0.91 -32.77 15.95
C ILE A 19 -0.35 -33.82 14.97
N VAL A 20 -0.99 -35.00 14.86
CA VAL A 20 -0.55 -36.05 13.91
C VAL A 20 -1.02 -35.75 12.47
N PHE A 21 -2.11 -35.00 12.28
CA PHE A 21 -2.60 -34.66 10.93
C PHE A 21 -1.83 -33.54 10.23
N TYR A 22 -1.07 -32.72 10.96
CA TYR A 22 -0.33 -31.58 10.37
C TYR A 22 1.04 -31.96 9.78
N ASN A 23 1.51 -33.19 9.98
CA ASN A 23 2.86 -33.64 9.57
C ASN A 23 2.89 -34.54 8.32
N ARG A 24 1.83 -34.56 7.49
CA ARG A 24 1.76 -35.48 6.34
C ARG A 24 1.46 -34.87 4.96
N PHE A 25 1.75 -33.58 4.75
CA PHE A 25 1.78 -32.99 3.41
C PHE A 25 3.20 -32.53 3.04
N THR A 26 4.04 -33.51 2.71
CA THR A 26 5.34 -33.31 2.09
C THR A 26 5.27 -33.81 0.64
N VAL A 27 5.37 -32.84 -0.28
CA VAL A 27 6.12 -32.88 -1.55
C VAL A 27 5.94 -34.12 -2.44
N ASN A 28 5.14 -33.97 -3.50
CA ASN A 28 5.41 -34.64 -4.78
C ASN A 28 5.97 -33.59 -5.74
N ALA A 29 7.29 -33.51 -5.80
CA ALA A 29 8.02 -32.77 -6.81
C ALA A 29 7.88 -33.50 -8.16
N PHE A 30 7.26 -32.85 -9.13
CA PHE A 30 7.32 -33.28 -10.52
C PHE A 30 8.56 -32.66 -11.15
N VAL A 31 9.55 -33.50 -11.47
CA VAL A 31 10.77 -33.15 -12.19
C VAL A 31 10.49 -33.26 -13.70
N PRO A 32 10.69 -32.21 -14.50
CA PRO A 32 10.95 -32.38 -15.92
C PRO A 32 12.45 -32.32 -16.20
N ALA A 33 12.84 -33.20 -17.10
CA ALA A 33 14.19 -33.53 -17.50
C ALA A 33 14.99 -32.35 -18.08
N THR A 34 16.30 -32.47 -17.89
CA THR A 34 17.37 -31.69 -18.50
C THR A 34 17.32 -31.77 -20.03
N GLY A 35 17.16 -30.61 -20.68
CA GLY A 35 17.39 -30.42 -22.11
C GLY A 35 18.40 -29.29 -22.31
N SER A 36 19.64 -29.67 -22.63
CA SER A 36 20.69 -28.79 -23.13
C SER A 36 20.42 -28.47 -24.61
N LEU A 37 20.45 -27.20 -25.01
CA LEU A 37 21.37 -26.67 -26.04
C LEU A 37 20.98 -25.26 -26.54
N SER A 38 22.05 -24.51 -26.82
CA SER A 38 22.24 -23.44 -27.83
C SER A 38 21.53 -22.10 -27.70
N SER A 39 22.34 -21.11 -27.32
CA SER A 39 22.57 -19.83 -28.00
C SER A 39 21.61 -19.45 -29.13
N LEU A 40 20.92 -18.33 -29.00
CA LEU A 40 20.63 -17.43 -30.11
C LEU A 40 20.40 -15.99 -29.62
N SER A 41 20.74 -15.09 -30.53
CA SER A 41 21.11 -13.69 -30.42
C SER A 41 20.00 -12.68 -30.13
N LEU A 42 20.45 -11.50 -29.67
CA LEU A 42 19.78 -10.20 -29.65
C LEU A 42 18.70 -9.99 -30.73
N SER A 43 17.52 -9.54 -30.29
CA SER A 43 16.73 -8.58 -31.07
C SER A 43 16.07 -7.55 -30.15
N ARG A 44 16.56 -6.33 -30.29
CA ARG A 44 16.03 -5.06 -29.82
C ARG A 44 14.61 -4.83 -30.36
N SER A 45 13.61 -4.68 -29.49
CA SER A 45 12.39 -3.93 -29.87
C SER A 45 11.57 -3.44 -28.68
N GLN A 46 11.28 -2.14 -28.73
CA GLN A 46 10.06 -1.47 -28.25
C GLN A 46 9.87 -1.33 -26.74
N SER A 47 10.36 -0.20 -26.26
CA SER A 47 9.89 0.51 -25.06
C SER A 47 8.38 0.79 -25.16
N PRO A 48 7.58 0.47 -24.12
CA PRO A 48 6.22 0.99 -24.04
C PRO A 48 6.26 2.46 -23.64
N ALA A 49 5.28 3.21 -24.15
CA ALA A 49 5.12 4.64 -23.90
C ALA A 49 5.05 4.93 -22.40
N ILE A 50 5.86 5.90 -21.97
CA ILE A 50 5.81 6.51 -20.65
C ILE A 50 4.48 7.25 -20.56
N CYS A 51 3.54 6.73 -19.78
CA CYS A 51 2.34 7.45 -19.40
C CYS A 51 2.66 8.20 -18.11
N THR A 52 3.01 9.48 -18.24
CA THR A 52 3.05 10.40 -17.10
C THR A 52 1.61 10.77 -16.76
N CYS A 53 1.00 10.09 -15.78
CA CYS A 53 -0.21 10.58 -15.13
C CYS A 53 0.22 11.62 -14.07
N PRO A 54 -0.41 12.80 -14.03
CA PRO A 54 0.05 13.88 -13.17
C PRO A 54 -0.45 13.68 -11.74
N LEU A 55 0.47 13.66 -10.77
CA LEU A 55 0.23 14.33 -9.51
C LEU A 55 0.10 15.82 -9.85
N PHE A 56 -1.15 16.31 -9.93
CA PHE A 56 -1.59 17.67 -10.24
C PHE A 56 -1.35 18.19 -11.68
N ALA A 57 -2.43 18.28 -12.47
CA ALA A 57 -2.51 19.17 -13.62
C ALA A 57 -3.84 19.95 -13.59
N GLY A 58 -3.73 21.26 -13.44
CA GLY A 58 -4.85 22.21 -13.37
C GLY A 58 -5.75 22.18 -14.61
N MET A 59 -7.05 22.26 -14.35
CA MET A 59 -8.09 22.27 -15.38
C MET A 59 -8.13 23.62 -16.11
N GLY A 60 -7.69 23.64 -17.37
CA GLY A 60 -7.99 24.70 -18.33
C GLY A 60 -8.51 24.08 -19.63
N MET A 61 -9.84 24.00 -19.79
CA MET A 61 -10.46 23.53 -21.04
C MET A 61 -11.09 24.71 -21.80
N GLY A 62 -10.43 25.08 -22.90
CA GLY A 62 -10.98 25.92 -23.95
C GLY A 62 -11.84 25.09 -24.91
N ILE A 63 -13.08 25.53 -25.12
CA ILE A 63 -14.05 24.99 -26.05
C ILE A 63 -13.82 25.57 -27.44
N THR A 64 -13.55 24.72 -28.45
CA THR A 64 -13.93 24.87 -29.87
C THR A 64 -13.77 23.48 -30.50
N GLY A 65 -14.56 22.93 -31.42
CA GLY A 65 -15.60 23.44 -32.28
C GLY A 65 -15.52 22.65 -33.61
N SER A 66 -16.66 22.10 -34.03
CA SER A 66 -17.03 21.75 -35.42
C SER A 66 -16.87 20.31 -35.97
N LYS A 67 -17.95 19.98 -36.72
CA LYS A 67 -18.40 18.71 -37.32
C LYS A 67 -17.56 18.29 -38.55
N LYS A 68 -17.49 16.97 -38.82
CA LYS A 68 -17.75 16.46 -40.18
C LYS A 68 -18.17 14.99 -40.22
N LYS A 69 -19.27 14.78 -40.95
CA LYS A 69 -20.01 13.52 -41.19
C LYS A 69 -19.62 12.97 -42.57
N LYS A 70 -19.27 11.69 -42.65
CA LYS A 70 -19.26 10.83 -43.86
C LYS A 70 -19.05 9.40 -43.33
N GLY A 71 -19.92 8.41 -43.49
CA GLY A 71 -20.66 8.00 -44.67
C GLY A 71 -20.17 6.59 -45.03
N GLY A 72 -20.68 5.55 -44.35
CA GLY A 72 -20.24 4.17 -44.51
C GLY A 72 -21.42 3.21 -44.73
N LYS A 73 -21.44 2.59 -45.90
CA LYS A 73 -22.51 1.81 -46.51
C LYS A 73 -22.68 0.44 -45.85
N ASN A 74 -23.91 0.12 -45.43
CA ASN A 74 -24.35 -1.22 -45.04
C ASN A 74 -24.20 -2.22 -46.22
N LYS A 75 -23.56 -3.37 -45.97
CA LYS A 75 -23.77 -4.59 -46.75
C LYS A 75 -23.97 -5.76 -45.79
N ASN A 76 -25.24 -6.11 -45.61
CA ASN A 76 -25.68 -7.40 -45.08
C ASN A 76 -25.12 -8.54 -45.94
N LYS A 77 -24.41 -9.47 -45.31
CA LYS A 77 -24.28 -10.85 -45.78
C LYS A 77 -24.65 -11.77 -44.63
N SER A 78 -25.91 -12.20 -44.66
CA SER A 78 -26.40 -13.37 -43.96
C SER A 78 -25.70 -14.61 -44.51
N LYS A 79 -25.04 -15.37 -43.64
CA LYS A 79 -24.78 -16.79 -43.87
C LYS A 79 -25.10 -17.56 -42.59
N SER A 80 -26.07 -18.43 -42.73
CA SER A 80 -26.65 -19.30 -41.72
C SER A 80 -25.72 -20.44 -41.31
N LYS A 81 -25.80 -20.76 -40.02
CA LYS A 81 -25.74 -22.10 -39.39
C LYS A 81 -24.54 -23.00 -39.73
N GLY A 82 -23.62 -23.04 -38.77
CA GLY A 82 -22.96 -24.26 -38.31
C GLY A 82 -22.94 -24.26 -36.79
N LEU A 83 -23.88 -24.97 -36.16
CA LEU A 83 -23.80 -25.28 -34.72
C LEU A 83 -22.71 -26.37 -34.58
N SER A 84 -21.49 -25.95 -34.28
CA SER A 84 -20.53 -26.79 -33.57
C SER A 84 -20.50 -26.32 -32.12
N SER A 85 -21.02 -27.17 -31.23
CA SER A 85 -20.87 -27.02 -29.79
C SER A 85 -19.41 -27.28 -29.40
N SER A 86 -18.52 -26.34 -29.71
CA SER A 86 -17.20 -26.30 -29.10
C SER A 86 -17.37 -25.70 -27.71
N SER A 87 -17.04 -26.46 -26.68
CA SER A 87 -16.80 -25.93 -25.34
C SER A 87 -15.83 -24.75 -25.45
N THR A 88 -16.36 -23.53 -25.46
CA THR A 88 -15.58 -22.31 -25.56
C THR A 88 -14.75 -22.22 -24.30
N LYS A 89 -13.51 -22.72 -24.34
CA LYS A 89 -12.52 -22.42 -23.30
C LYS A 89 -12.53 -20.91 -23.16
N ALA A 90 -12.96 -20.42 -22.01
CA ALA A 90 -13.00 -18.99 -21.74
C ALA A 90 -11.63 -18.42 -22.10
N ALA A 91 -11.61 -17.33 -22.87
CA ALA A 91 -10.37 -16.69 -23.27
C ALA A 91 -9.55 -16.39 -22.01
N PRO A 92 -8.22 -16.56 -22.04
CA PRO A 92 -7.37 -16.24 -20.89
C PRO A 92 -7.59 -14.78 -20.51
N PHE A 93 -7.82 -14.54 -19.22
CA PHE A 93 -8.01 -13.19 -18.69
C PHE A 93 -6.81 -12.32 -19.04
N ASP A 94 -7.08 -11.20 -19.72
CA ASP A 94 -6.10 -10.22 -20.12
C ASP A 94 -5.97 -9.14 -19.03
N VAL A 95 -4.82 -9.14 -18.37
CA VAL A 95 -4.54 -8.24 -17.24
C VAL A 95 -4.31 -6.81 -17.74
N SER A 96 -3.70 -6.64 -18.91
CA SER A 96 -3.37 -5.32 -19.43
C SER A 96 -4.64 -4.54 -19.79
N SER A 97 -5.63 -5.19 -20.42
CA SER A 97 -6.94 -4.55 -20.64
C SER A 97 -7.76 -4.39 -19.36
N SER A 98 -7.55 -5.23 -18.34
CA SER A 98 -8.13 -5.02 -17.01
C SER A 98 -7.60 -3.74 -16.38
N ILE A 99 -6.28 -3.53 -16.39
CA ILE A 99 -5.64 -2.32 -15.84
C ILE A 99 -6.11 -1.07 -16.57
N ALA A 100 -6.13 -1.06 -17.91
CA ALA A 100 -6.62 0.10 -18.66
C ALA A 100 -8.09 0.46 -18.33
N ARG A 101 -8.93 -0.55 -18.02
CA ARG A 101 -10.30 -0.31 -17.55
C ARG A 101 -10.33 0.26 -16.13
N LEU A 102 -9.46 -0.23 -15.24
CA LEU A 102 -9.37 0.24 -13.87
C LEU A 102 -8.80 1.66 -13.80
N GLU A 103 -7.82 2.01 -14.63
CA GLU A 103 -7.29 3.39 -14.73
C GLU A 103 -8.37 4.35 -15.21
N LYS A 104 -9.13 4.00 -16.26
CA LYS A 104 -10.26 4.82 -16.68
C LYS A 104 -11.32 4.96 -15.59
N LYS A 105 -11.60 3.87 -14.87
CA LYS A 105 -12.55 3.88 -13.75
C LYS A 105 -12.04 4.76 -12.60
N TYR A 106 -10.74 4.77 -12.37
CA TYR A 106 -10.10 5.62 -11.37
C TYR A 106 -10.40 7.11 -11.66
N ASP A 107 -10.14 7.55 -12.90
CA ASP A 107 -10.43 8.93 -13.32
C ASP A 107 -11.92 9.28 -13.18
N GLU A 108 -12.80 8.33 -13.50
CA GLU A 108 -14.25 8.49 -13.35
C GLU A 108 -14.66 8.66 -11.89
N LEU A 109 -14.12 7.84 -10.97
CA LEU A 109 -14.42 7.94 -9.54
C LEU A 109 -13.92 9.27 -8.96
N MET A 110 -12.70 9.69 -9.30
CA MET A 110 -12.14 10.95 -8.84
C MET A 110 -12.92 12.17 -9.37
N LEU A 111 -13.32 12.12 -10.64
CA LEU A 111 -14.15 13.17 -11.22
C LEU A 111 -15.54 13.25 -10.55
N ASN A 112 -16.10 12.12 -10.14
CA ASN A 112 -17.38 12.10 -9.42
C ASN A 112 -17.21 12.65 -8.00
N ALA A 113 -16.17 12.23 -7.27
CA ALA A 113 -15.86 12.79 -5.95
C ALA A 113 -15.72 14.32 -5.98
N ALA A 114 -15.01 14.86 -6.98
CA ALA A 114 -14.87 16.30 -7.16
C ALA A 114 -16.18 17.03 -7.52
N LYS A 115 -17.17 16.33 -8.10
CA LYS A 115 -18.50 16.89 -8.35
C LYS A 115 -19.37 16.86 -7.10
N ASP A 116 -19.28 15.77 -6.34
CA ASP A 116 -20.04 15.57 -5.11
C ASP A 116 -19.65 16.65 -4.07
N LEU A 117 -18.34 16.89 -3.87
CA LEU A 117 -17.85 18.00 -3.03
C LEU A 117 -18.37 19.38 -3.46
N LYS A 118 -18.37 19.68 -4.76
CA LYS A 118 -18.90 20.95 -5.29
C LYS A 118 -20.41 21.08 -5.15
N LYS A 119 -21.13 19.96 -5.06
CA LYS A 119 -22.57 19.94 -4.85
C LYS A 119 -22.85 20.22 -3.37
N GLU A 120 -22.13 19.55 -2.47
CA GLU A 120 -22.20 19.76 -1.02
C GLU A 120 -21.91 21.23 -0.64
N GLU A 121 -20.86 21.85 -1.20
CA GLU A 121 -20.54 23.26 -0.96
C GLU A 121 -21.70 24.20 -1.34
N LYS A 122 -22.34 23.96 -2.50
CA LYS A 122 -23.48 24.77 -2.97
C LYS A 122 -24.73 24.55 -2.15
N GLU A 123 -24.95 23.32 -1.68
CA GLU A 123 -26.07 22.98 -0.81
C GLU A 123 -25.88 23.56 0.59
N ALA A 124 -24.66 23.61 1.11
CA ALA A 124 -24.33 24.27 2.37
C ALA A 124 -24.62 25.79 2.33
N GLU A 125 -24.43 26.43 1.18
CA GLU A 125 -24.78 27.84 0.95
C GLU A 125 -26.30 28.08 0.79
N SER A 126 -27.08 27.02 0.50
CA SER A 126 -28.52 27.09 0.29
C SER A 126 -29.27 26.62 1.55
N TYR A 127 -29.90 27.56 2.28
CA TYR A 127 -30.59 27.33 3.57
C TYR A 127 -31.77 26.33 3.55
N SER A 128 -32.01 25.59 2.45
CA SER A 128 -33.05 24.55 2.37
C SER A 128 -32.49 23.22 1.90
N SER A 129 -31.80 22.49 2.77
CA SER A 129 -31.44 21.09 2.52
C SER A 129 -32.39 20.17 3.29
N TRP A 130 -33.53 19.84 2.67
CA TRP A 130 -34.24 18.62 3.04
C TRP A 130 -33.48 17.47 2.42
N SER A 131 -32.76 16.73 3.27
CA SER A 131 -32.03 15.50 2.95
C SER A 131 -32.86 14.61 2.01
N SER A 132 -32.49 14.59 0.73
CA SER A 132 -32.89 13.49 -0.14
C SER A 132 -32.28 12.23 0.45
N GLY A 133 -33.09 11.19 0.72
CA GLY A 133 -32.64 9.92 1.31
C GLY A 133 -31.71 9.08 0.42
N GLU A 134 -30.85 9.73 -0.37
CA GLU A 134 -29.74 9.11 -1.08
C GLU A 134 -28.64 8.78 -0.07
N ILE A 135 -28.04 7.60 -0.23
CA ILE A 135 -26.93 7.16 0.60
C ILE A 135 -25.70 7.98 0.20
N GLU A 136 -25.15 8.73 1.15
CA GLU A 136 -23.92 9.51 0.97
C GLU A 136 -22.75 8.57 0.65
N MET A 137 -22.04 8.87 -0.43
CA MET A 137 -20.95 8.04 -0.95
C MET A 137 -19.63 8.78 -0.75
N ILE A 138 -18.72 8.19 0.00
CA ILE A 138 -17.36 8.70 0.17
C ILE A 138 -16.41 8.05 -0.83
N THR A 139 -15.45 8.84 -1.33
CA THR A 139 -14.34 8.35 -2.14
C THR A 139 -13.04 8.59 -1.39
N SER A 140 -12.24 7.53 -1.22
CA SER A 140 -10.97 7.57 -0.48
C SER A 140 -9.85 6.98 -1.33
N GLU A 141 -8.65 7.52 -1.17
CA GLU A 141 -7.47 7.08 -1.92
C GLU A 141 -6.43 6.45 -0.99
N TYR A 142 -5.82 5.37 -1.46
CA TYR A 142 -4.83 4.58 -0.73
C TYR A 142 -3.61 4.28 -1.61
N VAL A 143 -2.44 4.13 -1.01
CA VAL A 143 -1.25 3.60 -1.69
C VAL A 143 -1.03 2.16 -1.30
N ILE A 144 -0.84 1.30 -2.30
CA ILE A 144 -0.53 -0.11 -2.11
C ILE A 144 0.96 -0.32 -2.33
N ALA A 145 1.60 -1.01 -1.38
CA ALA A 145 2.96 -1.46 -1.54
C ALA A 145 3.04 -3.00 -1.56
N ALA A 146 4.08 -3.53 -2.22
CA ALA A 146 4.32 -4.96 -2.36
C ALA A 146 5.72 -5.33 -1.88
N ARG A 147 5.87 -6.56 -1.38
CA ARG A 147 7.15 -7.17 -1.05
C ARG A 147 7.15 -8.68 -1.32
N ASP A 148 8.34 -9.23 -1.48
CA ASP A 148 8.64 -10.65 -1.54
C ASP A 148 8.70 -11.24 -0.13
N ALA A 149 7.78 -12.15 0.19
CA ALA A 149 7.76 -12.84 1.48
C ALA A 149 8.56 -14.15 1.48
N SER A 150 9.19 -14.51 0.36
CA SER A 150 10.00 -15.72 0.29
C SER A 150 11.26 -15.61 1.15
N LYS A 151 11.76 -16.75 1.66
CA LYS A 151 12.97 -16.79 2.49
C LYS A 151 14.24 -16.28 1.78
N LYS A 152 14.22 -16.24 0.45
CA LYS A 152 15.28 -15.71 -0.41
C LYS A 152 14.86 -14.38 -1.05
N GLY A 153 13.96 -13.66 -0.38
CA GLY A 153 13.20 -12.56 -0.94
C GLY A 153 14.07 -11.60 -1.74
N SER A 154 13.79 -11.50 -3.03
CA SER A 154 14.49 -10.59 -3.95
C SER A 154 14.14 -9.12 -3.67
N VAL A 155 13.00 -8.88 -3.01
CA VAL A 155 12.52 -7.58 -2.55
C VAL A 155 11.85 -7.73 -1.17
N PRO A 156 12.60 -7.89 -0.07
CA PRO A 156 12.05 -8.13 1.28
C PRO A 156 11.43 -6.87 1.93
N ASP A 157 11.66 -5.69 1.37
CA ASP A 157 11.15 -4.40 1.86
C ASP A 157 9.87 -4.00 1.11
N TRP A 158 9.04 -3.15 1.70
CA TRP A 158 7.83 -2.66 1.02
C TRP A 158 8.18 -1.65 -0.08
N VAL A 159 7.61 -1.85 -1.25
CA VAL A 159 7.76 -0.99 -2.42
C VAL A 159 6.39 -0.48 -2.86
N PRO A 160 6.12 0.84 -2.87
CA PRO A 160 4.86 1.37 -3.36
C PRO A 160 4.73 1.10 -4.86
N ILE A 161 3.58 0.59 -5.30
CA ILE A 161 3.37 0.12 -6.68
C ILE A 161 2.18 0.75 -7.40
N CYS A 162 1.14 1.15 -6.67
CA CYS A 162 -0.07 1.72 -7.26
C CYS A 162 -0.85 2.55 -6.24
N GLN A 163 -1.72 3.41 -6.76
CA GLN A 163 -2.75 4.09 -5.99
C GLN A 163 -4.10 3.39 -6.23
N LEU A 164 -4.86 3.20 -5.17
CA LEU A 164 -6.18 2.56 -5.14
C LEU A 164 -7.21 3.62 -4.75
N CYS A 165 -8.22 3.81 -5.59
CA CYS A 165 -9.40 4.61 -5.29
C CYS A 165 -10.55 3.68 -4.87
N LEU A 166 -11.16 3.96 -3.73
CA LEU A 166 -12.29 3.22 -3.18
C LEU A 166 -13.47 4.17 -2.98
N ARG A 167 -14.58 3.88 -3.64
CA ARG A 167 -15.86 4.57 -3.46
C ARG A 167 -16.85 3.66 -2.75
N ARG A 168 -17.50 4.14 -1.69
CA ARG A 168 -18.38 3.34 -0.83
C ARG A 168 -19.37 4.23 -0.06
N PRO A 169 -20.43 3.66 0.52
CA PRO A 169 -21.27 4.39 1.47
C PRO A 169 -20.46 4.93 2.65
N GLU A 170 -20.77 6.14 3.10
CA GLU A 170 -20.13 6.76 4.27
C GLU A 170 -20.33 5.92 5.54
N THR A 171 -21.47 5.25 5.67
CA THR A 171 -21.78 4.34 6.79
C THR A 171 -20.81 3.16 6.92
N GLU A 172 -20.11 2.83 5.84
CA GLU A 172 -19.13 1.73 5.76
C GLU A 172 -17.69 2.27 5.80
N PHE A 173 -17.53 3.57 6.06
CA PHE A 173 -16.23 4.19 6.20
C PHE A 173 -15.69 3.95 7.61
N HIS A 174 -14.52 3.31 7.68
CA HIS A 174 -13.68 3.34 8.86
C HIS A 174 -12.40 4.08 8.51
N ASP A 175 -12.02 4.99 9.39
CA ASP A 175 -10.80 5.76 9.19
C ASP A 175 -9.56 4.84 9.30
N GLY A 176 -8.61 5.08 8.41
CA GLY A 176 -7.37 4.32 8.32
C GLY A 176 -7.42 3.08 7.42
N ALA A 177 -6.23 2.52 7.20
CA ALA A 177 -6.01 1.45 6.23
C ALA A 177 -6.29 0.03 6.75
N SER A 178 -6.82 -0.08 7.97
CA SER A 178 -7.24 -1.35 8.61
C SER A 178 -8.65 -1.81 8.22
N ASP A 179 -9.24 -1.08 7.29
CA ASP A 179 -10.61 -1.25 6.85
C ASP A 179 -10.85 -2.56 6.07
N ALA A 180 -11.88 -3.31 6.48
CA ALA A 180 -12.24 -4.59 5.87
C ALA A 180 -12.64 -4.46 4.39
N ILE A 181 -13.25 -3.34 3.98
CA ILE A 181 -13.61 -3.08 2.58
C ILE A 181 -12.36 -2.79 1.75
N VAL A 182 -11.35 -2.13 2.32
CA VAL A 182 -10.04 -1.91 1.66
C VAL A 182 -9.33 -3.25 1.43
N GLN A 183 -9.28 -4.11 2.44
CA GLN A 183 -8.75 -5.48 2.30
C GLN A 183 -9.50 -6.28 1.23
N THR A 184 -10.82 -6.13 1.19
CA THR A 184 -11.69 -6.77 0.20
C THR A 184 -11.37 -6.27 -1.22
N ALA A 185 -11.24 -4.95 -1.41
CA ALA A 185 -10.88 -4.34 -2.68
C ALA A 185 -9.54 -4.85 -3.19
N ILE A 186 -8.52 -4.88 -2.33
CA ILE A 186 -7.18 -5.41 -2.63
C ILE A 186 -7.23 -6.88 -3.04
N SER A 187 -8.07 -7.67 -2.37
CA SER A 187 -8.27 -9.09 -2.70
C SER A 187 -8.84 -9.29 -4.11
N ILE A 188 -9.71 -8.40 -4.57
CA ILE A 188 -10.29 -8.47 -5.93
C ILE A 188 -9.25 -8.13 -7.00
N VAL A 189 -8.42 -7.11 -6.76
CA VAL A 189 -7.47 -6.59 -7.76
C VAL A 189 -6.06 -7.16 -7.61
N CYS A 190 -5.86 -8.18 -6.77
CA CYS A 190 -4.53 -8.74 -6.46
C CYS A 190 -3.75 -9.20 -7.71
N ARG A 191 -4.46 -9.65 -8.75
CA ARG A 191 -3.84 -10.04 -10.02
C ARG A 191 -3.24 -8.86 -10.76
N GLU A 192 -3.95 -7.74 -10.79
CA GLU A 192 -3.51 -6.47 -11.35
C GLU A 192 -2.37 -5.88 -10.52
N LEU A 193 -2.43 -5.97 -9.19
CA LEU A 193 -1.34 -5.53 -8.30
C LEU A 193 -0.01 -6.24 -8.61
N SER A 194 -0.05 -7.57 -8.77
CA SER A 194 1.14 -8.33 -9.18
C SER A 194 1.69 -7.88 -10.54
N TYR A 195 0.82 -7.53 -11.48
CA TYR A 195 1.26 -7.02 -12.79
C TYR A 195 1.85 -5.62 -12.68
N LEU A 196 1.24 -4.71 -11.91
CA LEU A 196 1.74 -3.36 -11.69
C LEU A 196 3.09 -3.35 -10.99
N ALA A 197 3.29 -4.23 -10.00
CA ALA A 197 4.60 -4.42 -9.39
C ALA A 197 5.68 -4.79 -10.43
N ALA A 198 5.37 -5.76 -11.31
CA ALA A 198 6.25 -6.19 -12.39
C ALA A 198 6.46 -5.16 -13.50
N ALA A 199 5.48 -4.28 -13.72
CA ALA A 199 5.57 -3.16 -14.66
C ALA A 199 6.44 -2.03 -14.09
N GLY A 200 6.31 -1.72 -12.80
CA GLY A 200 7.12 -0.73 -12.11
C GLY A 200 8.58 -1.18 -11.98
N ALA A 201 8.82 -2.38 -11.45
CA ALA A 201 10.16 -2.94 -11.30
C ALA A 201 10.24 -4.40 -11.80
N PRO A 202 11.07 -4.70 -12.82
CA PRO A 202 11.14 -6.03 -13.43
C PRO A 202 11.50 -7.18 -12.49
N VAL A 203 12.16 -6.91 -11.36
CA VAL A 203 12.49 -7.93 -10.33
C VAL A 203 11.23 -8.65 -9.83
N PHE A 204 10.07 -7.97 -9.79
CA PHE A 204 8.82 -8.62 -9.37
C PHE A 204 8.33 -9.70 -10.34
N LYS A 205 8.84 -9.76 -11.58
CA LYS A 205 8.49 -10.83 -12.55
C LYS A 205 9.01 -12.20 -12.12
N THR A 206 10.04 -12.24 -11.27
CA THR A 206 10.64 -13.51 -10.82
C THR A 206 9.97 -14.04 -9.56
N ILE A 207 9.11 -13.25 -8.91
CA ILE A 207 8.45 -13.62 -7.66
C ILE A 207 7.12 -14.33 -7.97
N ALA A 208 6.87 -15.47 -7.33
CA ALA A 208 5.60 -16.15 -7.50
C ALA A 208 4.46 -15.33 -6.87
N ARG A 209 3.28 -15.30 -7.49
CA ARG A 209 2.16 -14.45 -7.01
C ARG A 209 1.72 -14.75 -5.58
N ASN A 210 1.85 -16.00 -5.15
CA ASN A 210 1.54 -16.44 -3.80
C ASN A 210 2.63 -16.10 -2.76
N GLU A 211 3.79 -15.61 -3.22
CA GLU A 211 4.88 -15.12 -2.38
C GLU A 211 4.85 -13.59 -2.24
N LEU A 212 4.05 -12.90 -3.05
CA LEU A 212 3.82 -11.46 -2.90
C LEU A 212 2.91 -11.17 -1.72
N GLN A 213 3.39 -10.30 -0.85
CA GLN A 213 2.57 -9.66 0.17
C GLN A 213 2.24 -8.24 -0.24
N TYR A 214 1.11 -7.74 0.26
CA TYR A 214 0.65 -6.38 0.05
C TYR A 214 0.48 -5.66 1.39
N SER A 215 0.72 -4.36 1.38
CA SER A 215 0.39 -3.43 2.45
C SER A 215 -0.36 -2.25 1.88
N VAL A 216 -1.02 -1.49 2.75
CA VAL A 216 -1.85 -0.36 2.37
C VAL A 216 -1.66 0.79 3.37
N GLU A 217 -1.74 2.01 2.89
CA GLU A 217 -1.86 3.22 3.70
C GLU A 217 -2.72 4.26 2.99
N SER A 218 -3.26 5.24 3.71
CA SER A 218 -3.95 6.37 3.07
C SER A 218 -2.96 7.19 2.23
N VAL A 219 -3.46 7.82 1.17
CA VAL A 219 -2.64 8.72 0.33
C VAL A 219 -2.02 9.84 1.15
N ASP A 220 -2.73 10.38 2.14
CA ASP A 220 -2.18 11.42 3.03
C ASP A 220 -1.01 10.92 3.89
N SER A 221 -1.11 9.70 4.45
CA SER A 221 -0.02 9.06 5.18
C SER A 221 1.19 8.85 4.28
N PHE A 222 0.97 8.34 3.06
CA PHE A 222 2.03 8.16 2.09
C PHE A 222 2.71 9.49 1.74
N HIS A 223 1.93 10.54 1.47
CA HIS A 223 2.49 11.84 1.10
C HIS A 223 3.37 12.40 2.22
N LYS A 224 2.82 12.47 3.43
CA LYS A 224 3.49 13.06 4.59
C LYS A 224 4.80 12.36 4.95
N PHE A 225 4.83 11.03 4.95
CA PHE A 225 5.93 10.25 5.53
C PHE A 225 6.81 9.54 4.51
N VAL A 226 6.35 9.39 3.27
CA VAL A 226 7.09 8.65 2.23
C VAL A 226 7.41 9.56 1.06
N TYR A 227 6.41 10.17 0.43
CA TYR A 227 6.65 10.99 -0.76
C TYR A 227 7.50 12.22 -0.44
N ASP A 228 7.08 13.04 0.52
CA ASP A 228 7.78 14.28 0.83
C ASP A 228 9.19 13.99 1.40
N GLU A 229 9.30 13.06 2.35
CA GLU A 229 10.58 12.74 3.01
C GLU A 229 11.56 11.98 2.11
N VAL A 230 11.09 11.00 1.32
CA VAL A 230 11.97 10.06 0.59
C VAL A 230 12.10 10.41 -0.89
N VAL A 231 11.00 10.83 -1.52
CA VAL A 231 10.95 11.08 -2.96
C VAL A 231 11.38 12.51 -3.26
N GLU A 232 10.75 13.49 -2.60
CA GLU A 232 11.10 14.90 -2.80
C GLU A 232 12.26 15.39 -1.93
N GLY A 233 12.54 14.70 -0.82
CA GLY A 233 13.56 15.10 0.15
C GLY A 233 13.18 16.37 0.93
N LYS A 234 11.90 16.71 0.98
CA LYS A 234 11.35 17.82 1.77
C LYS A 234 11.05 17.32 3.18
N ALA A 235 11.69 17.91 4.18
CA ALA A 235 11.27 17.71 5.57
C ALA A 235 9.94 18.47 5.76
N THR A 236 8.84 17.74 5.95
CA THR A 236 7.48 18.29 6.16
C THR A 236 7.27 18.93 7.52
N LYS A 237 8.25 18.79 8.43
CA LYS A 237 8.19 19.40 9.76
C LYS A 237 8.47 20.90 9.63
N SER A 238 7.73 21.73 10.38
CA SER A 238 8.06 23.16 10.51
C SER A 238 9.52 23.30 10.95
N PRO A 239 10.23 24.40 10.61
CA PRO A 239 11.64 24.55 11.01
C PRO A 239 11.88 24.40 12.52
N ASP A 240 10.87 24.67 13.35
CA ASP A 240 10.94 24.47 14.81
C ASP A 240 10.74 23.00 15.25
N GLN A 241 10.13 22.16 14.41
CA GLN A 241 9.90 20.72 14.64
C GLN A 241 10.78 19.82 13.76
N ALA A 242 11.54 20.38 12.83
CA ALA A 242 12.44 19.64 11.95
C ALA A 242 13.84 19.61 12.56
N MET A 243 14.28 18.44 13.02
CA MET A 243 15.68 18.22 13.39
C MET A 243 16.35 17.44 12.27
N THR A 244 17.53 17.87 11.82
CA THR A 244 18.31 17.07 10.86
C THR A 244 18.87 15.82 11.55
N LYS A 245 19.19 14.76 10.79
CA LYS A 245 19.81 13.55 11.38
C LYS A 245 21.12 13.87 12.11
N ALA A 246 21.92 14.82 11.61
CA ALA A 246 23.16 15.25 12.25
C ALA A 246 22.88 15.95 13.60
N GLU A 247 21.94 16.90 13.63
CA GLU A 247 21.52 17.57 14.86
C GLU A 247 20.90 16.60 15.87
N ALA A 248 20.18 15.59 15.39
CA ALA A 248 19.58 14.56 16.22
C ALA A 248 20.64 13.65 16.86
N ARG A 249 21.70 13.28 16.11
CA ARG A 249 22.86 12.58 16.68
C ARG A 249 23.52 13.41 17.76
N LYS A 250 23.80 14.69 17.48
CA LYS A 250 24.39 15.62 18.44
C LYS A 250 23.54 15.76 19.71
N THR A 251 22.23 15.90 19.57
CA THR A 251 21.27 16.02 20.68
C THR A 251 21.25 14.77 21.56
N LEU A 252 21.38 13.58 20.96
CA LEU A 252 21.51 12.33 21.70
C LEU A 252 22.94 12.02 22.18
N GLY A 253 23.92 12.88 21.89
CA GLY A 253 25.33 12.66 22.22
C GLY A 253 25.95 11.49 21.45
N LEU A 254 25.43 11.20 20.26
CA LEU A 254 25.96 10.21 19.32
C LEU A 254 26.92 10.89 18.34
N SER A 255 27.91 10.16 17.83
CA SER A 255 28.90 10.66 16.87
C SER A 255 28.21 11.18 15.58
N GLU A 256 28.62 12.33 15.05
CA GLU A 256 28.01 12.91 13.84
C GLU A 256 28.27 12.06 12.58
N ASP A 257 29.44 11.41 12.51
CA ASP A 257 29.98 10.73 11.32
C ASP A 257 29.97 9.19 11.40
N ALA A 258 29.35 8.61 12.42
CA ALA A 258 29.29 7.16 12.53
C ALA A 258 28.15 6.61 11.67
N ASP A 259 28.51 6.04 10.51
CA ASP A 259 27.61 5.22 9.68
C ASP A 259 27.12 3.97 10.43
N ASP A 260 27.81 3.58 11.52
CA ASP A 260 27.54 2.41 12.34
C ASP A 260 26.60 2.66 13.54
N ILE A 261 25.91 3.80 13.62
CA ILE A 261 24.97 4.05 14.72
C ILE A 261 23.77 3.10 14.61
N THR A 262 23.65 2.21 15.58
CA THR A 262 22.57 1.23 15.61
C THR A 262 21.37 1.75 16.42
N LYS A 263 20.18 1.20 16.17
CA LYS A 263 18.97 1.53 16.94
C LYS A 263 19.08 1.23 18.44
N PRO A 264 19.78 0.16 18.89
CA PRO A 264 20.16 -0.02 20.29
C PRO A 264 20.90 1.18 20.90
N ASP A 265 21.88 1.75 20.19
CA ASP A 265 22.65 2.91 20.65
C ASP A 265 21.74 4.13 20.79
N ILE A 266 20.88 4.36 19.80
CA ILE A 266 19.87 5.43 19.82
C ILE A 266 18.93 5.27 21.02
N ARG A 267 18.44 4.05 21.28
CA ARG A 267 17.58 3.74 22.43
C ARG A 267 18.29 3.92 23.76
N GLN A 268 19.55 3.53 23.86
CA GLN A 268 20.34 3.66 25.09
C GLN A 268 20.59 5.13 25.42
N ALA A 269 21.02 5.92 24.43
CA ALA A 269 21.23 7.36 24.56
C ALA A 269 19.93 8.07 24.96
N TYR A 270 18.82 7.76 24.28
CA TYR A 270 17.50 8.29 24.60
C TYR A 270 17.10 7.97 26.05
N ARG A 271 17.14 6.69 26.47
CA ARG A 271 16.78 6.30 27.83
C ARG A 271 17.58 7.03 28.90
N LYS A 272 18.89 7.21 28.67
CA LYS A 272 19.77 7.93 29.59
C LYS A 272 19.36 9.40 29.71
N LEU A 273 19.15 10.09 28.59
CA LEU A 273 18.77 11.50 28.56
C LEU A 273 17.34 11.72 29.06
N SER A 274 16.39 10.86 28.68
CA SER A 274 15.02 10.90 29.19
C SER A 274 14.97 10.75 30.71
N PHE A 275 15.78 9.86 31.29
CA PHE A 275 15.84 9.71 32.75
C PHE A 275 16.46 10.93 33.45
N GLN A 276 17.38 11.62 32.79
CA GLN A 276 18.01 12.83 33.33
C GLN A 276 17.11 14.06 33.21
N LEU A 277 16.37 14.17 32.11
CA LEU A 277 15.63 15.37 31.72
C LEU A 277 14.11 15.23 31.89
N HIS A 278 13.62 14.15 32.52
CA HIS A 278 12.18 13.94 32.68
C HIS A 278 11.54 15.06 33.54
N PRO A 279 10.43 15.69 33.10
CA PRO A 279 9.81 16.79 33.84
C PRO A 279 9.43 16.42 35.28
N ASP A 280 8.94 15.20 35.51
CA ASP A 280 8.61 14.72 36.88
C ASP A 280 9.79 14.63 37.86
N ARG A 281 11.05 14.77 37.40
CA ARG A 281 12.22 14.78 38.29
C ARG A 281 12.68 16.18 38.69
N PHE A 282 12.14 17.22 38.06
CA PHE A 282 12.48 18.60 38.38
C PHE A 282 11.52 19.16 39.42
N GLU A 283 12.03 19.40 40.61
CA GLU A 283 11.34 20.10 41.70
C GLU A 283 11.84 21.57 41.83
N GLY A 284 12.36 22.12 40.73
CA GLY A 284 13.04 23.42 40.69
C GLY A 284 12.10 24.62 40.53
N THR A 285 12.69 25.76 40.19
CA THR A 285 11.94 26.98 39.86
C THR A 285 11.10 26.79 38.58
N PRO A 286 10.03 27.57 38.37
CA PRO A 286 9.19 27.47 37.18
C PRO A 286 9.97 27.55 35.85
N GLU A 287 11.02 28.38 35.82
CA GLU A 287 11.91 28.56 34.66
C GLU A 287 12.75 27.30 34.38
N GLU A 288 13.32 26.68 35.41
CA GLU A 288 14.10 25.44 35.27
C GLU A 288 13.22 24.26 34.81
N CYS A 289 11.97 24.20 35.28
CA CYS A 289 10.99 23.20 34.85
C CYS A 289 10.60 23.37 33.37
N GLU A 290 10.45 24.62 32.91
CA GLU A 290 10.18 24.92 31.50
C GLU A 290 11.39 24.57 30.60
N GLU A 291 12.60 24.92 31.02
CA GLU A 291 13.83 24.55 30.31
C GLU A 291 14.01 23.03 30.20
N ALA A 292 13.79 22.30 31.30
CA ALA A 292 13.86 20.84 31.32
C ALA A 292 12.82 20.22 30.37
N THR A 293 11.59 20.74 30.38
CA THR A 293 10.52 20.29 29.47
C THR A 293 10.90 20.52 28.00
N ASN A 294 11.46 21.67 27.68
CA ASN A 294 11.93 22.00 26.34
C ASN A 294 13.10 21.10 25.90
N GLN A 295 14.05 20.84 26.79
CA GLN A 295 15.17 19.92 26.53
C GLN A 295 14.68 18.47 26.34
N PHE A 296 13.74 18.02 27.16
CA PHE A 296 13.12 16.70 27.00
C PHE A 296 12.36 16.59 25.67
N GLY A 297 11.64 17.63 25.28
CA GLY A 297 11.00 17.74 23.96
C GLY A 297 11.99 17.59 22.81
N ARG A 298 13.15 18.26 22.89
CA ARG A 298 14.24 18.11 21.90
C ARG A 298 14.82 16.69 21.87
N VAL A 299 15.00 16.04 23.02
CA VAL A 299 15.47 14.64 23.08
C VAL A 299 14.47 13.67 22.47
N ASN A 300 13.16 13.87 22.70
CA ASN A 300 12.11 13.10 22.03
C ASN A 300 12.16 13.30 20.51
N LEU A 301 12.25 14.54 20.06
CA LEU A 301 12.33 14.86 18.63
C LEU A 301 13.56 14.24 17.97
N ALA A 302 14.72 14.27 18.64
CA ALA A 302 15.95 13.64 18.17
C ALA A 302 15.80 12.11 18.03
N TYR A 303 15.19 11.47 19.04
CA TYR A 303 14.93 10.04 19.00
C TYR A 303 13.96 9.65 17.87
N ASP A 304 12.87 10.38 17.69
CA ASP A 304 11.89 10.09 16.63
C ASP A 304 12.51 10.31 15.23
N THR A 305 13.34 11.35 15.08
CA THR A 305 14.07 11.63 13.83
C THR A 305 15.09 10.54 13.50
N LEU A 306 15.85 10.06 14.48
CA LEU A 306 16.83 8.99 14.25
C LEU A 306 16.20 7.60 14.17
N SER A 307 15.01 7.39 14.74
CA SER A 307 14.33 6.09 14.68
C SER A 307 13.48 5.89 13.43
N SER A 308 13.14 6.98 12.72
CA SER A 308 12.48 6.95 11.41
C SER A 308 13.41 6.45 10.30
N GLY A 309 12.94 5.49 9.50
CA GLY A 309 13.68 4.99 8.35
C GLY A 309 14.97 4.26 8.73
N VAL A 310 14.98 3.53 9.85
CA VAL A 310 16.10 2.68 10.30
C VAL A 310 15.77 1.21 10.06
N ARG A 311 16.68 0.52 9.38
CA ARG A 311 16.62 -0.95 9.20
C ARG A 311 16.97 -1.62 10.53
N GLU A 312 16.05 -2.40 11.08
CA GLU A 312 16.34 -3.41 12.13
C GLU A 312 16.24 -4.79 11.51
N GLU A 313 16.99 -5.77 12.03
CA GLU A 313 16.83 -7.16 11.62
C GLU A 313 15.36 -7.60 11.78
N GLY A 314 14.74 -8.01 10.67
CA GLY A 314 13.34 -8.43 10.64
C GLY A 314 12.31 -7.31 10.55
N VAL A 315 12.70 -6.03 10.49
CA VAL A 315 11.78 -4.89 10.37
C VAL A 315 11.99 -4.18 9.03
N SER A 316 10.90 -3.90 8.31
CA SER A 316 10.95 -3.16 7.06
C SER A 316 11.39 -1.72 7.28
N TRP A 317 12.30 -1.23 6.44
CA TRP A 317 12.70 0.18 6.45
C TRP A 317 11.52 1.06 6.07
N TYR A 318 10.76 0.66 5.04
CA TYR A 318 9.58 1.38 4.59
C TYR A 318 8.56 1.52 5.74
N GLU A 319 8.31 0.45 6.49
CA GLU A 319 7.39 0.44 7.64
C GLU A 319 7.87 1.36 8.76
N SER A 320 9.18 1.54 8.93
CA SER A 320 9.75 2.41 9.96
C SER A 320 9.68 3.91 9.65
N LEU A 321 9.30 4.31 8.42
CA LEU A 321 9.18 5.73 8.04
C LEU A 321 8.06 6.41 8.84
N GLY A 322 8.29 7.65 9.25
CA GLY A 322 7.33 8.45 10.05
C GLY A 322 7.24 8.06 11.53
N GLY A 323 7.96 7.02 11.98
CA GLY A 323 8.02 6.63 13.39
C GLY A 323 6.63 6.39 14.01
N LYS A 324 6.40 6.92 15.21
CA LYS A 324 5.13 6.76 15.94
C LYS A 324 3.96 7.56 15.34
N GLU A 325 4.25 8.59 14.55
CA GLU A 325 3.19 9.42 13.95
C GLU A 325 2.49 8.72 12.79
N ARG A 326 3.17 7.78 12.13
CA ARG A 326 2.59 7.06 11.00
C ARG A 326 1.79 5.86 11.46
N THR A 327 0.52 6.11 11.75
CA THR A 327 -0.45 5.08 12.14
C THR A 327 -1.24 4.51 10.97
N GLY A 328 -1.16 5.15 9.80
CA GLY A 328 -1.93 4.79 8.61
C GLY A 328 -1.42 3.57 7.84
N PHE A 329 -0.22 3.08 8.15
CA PHE A 329 0.39 1.95 7.44
C PHE A 329 -0.09 0.60 8.00
N VAL A 330 -0.61 -0.26 7.13
CA VAL A 330 -1.11 -1.60 7.48
C VAL A 330 -0.55 -2.64 6.53
N GLY A 331 0.19 -3.62 7.06
CA GLY A 331 0.67 -4.77 6.31
C GLY A 331 1.32 -5.83 7.21
N PRO A 332 1.42 -7.09 6.77
CA PRO A 332 0.88 -7.63 5.53
C PRO A 332 -0.64 -7.85 5.56
N ILE A 333 -1.31 -7.66 4.43
CA ILE A 333 -2.76 -7.86 4.28
C ILE A 333 -3.07 -9.32 3.99
N ASN A 334 -4.07 -9.86 4.68
CA ASN A 334 -4.57 -11.21 4.44
C ASN A 334 -5.55 -11.22 3.26
N LEU A 335 -5.18 -11.82 2.13
CA LEU A 335 -6.06 -11.85 0.96
C LEU A 335 -7.26 -12.79 1.18
N LEU A 336 -8.44 -12.32 0.79
CA LEU A 336 -9.68 -13.09 0.82
C LEU A 336 -9.86 -13.89 -0.48
N PRO A 337 -10.59 -15.02 -0.45
CA PRO A 337 -11.03 -15.69 -1.67
C PRO A 337 -11.83 -14.74 -2.57
N LEU A 338 -11.53 -14.74 -3.87
CA LEU A 338 -12.11 -13.79 -4.84
C LEU A 338 -13.64 -13.73 -4.79
N ALA A 339 -14.32 -14.87 -4.70
CA ALA A 339 -15.78 -14.93 -4.65
C ALA A 339 -16.35 -14.23 -3.41
N ALA A 340 -15.75 -14.48 -2.24
CA ALA A 340 -16.14 -13.83 -1.00
C ALA A 340 -15.89 -12.31 -1.06
N ALA A 341 -14.77 -11.90 -1.65
CA ALA A 341 -14.44 -10.49 -1.79
C ALA A 341 -15.43 -9.76 -2.73
N GLN A 342 -15.76 -10.37 -3.87
CA GLN A 342 -16.74 -9.83 -4.81
C GLN A 342 -18.14 -9.71 -4.20
N GLU A 343 -18.55 -10.70 -3.41
CA GLU A 343 -19.83 -10.66 -2.69
C GLU A 343 -19.87 -9.49 -1.69
N THR A 344 -18.81 -9.32 -0.90
CA THR A 344 -18.70 -8.21 0.06
C THR A 344 -18.78 -6.84 -0.65
N MET A 345 -17.98 -6.60 -1.70
CA MET A 345 -18.07 -5.32 -2.44
C MET A 345 -19.48 -5.05 -3.00
N THR A 346 -20.13 -6.09 -3.54
CA THR A 346 -21.49 -5.98 -4.08
C THR A 346 -22.50 -5.65 -2.99
N ARG A 347 -22.41 -6.33 -1.84
CA ARG A 347 -23.29 -6.12 -0.68
C ARG A 347 -23.20 -4.68 -0.16
N HIS A 348 -21.99 -4.17 -0.03
CA HIS A 348 -21.72 -2.82 0.49
C HIS A 348 -21.76 -1.74 -0.60
N LYS A 349 -22.15 -2.09 -1.84
CA LYS A 349 -22.18 -1.16 -3.00
C LYS A 349 -20.86 -0.39 -3.17
N ALA A 350 -19.75 -1.05 -2.86
CA ALA A 350 -18.42 -0.49 -2.93
C ALA A 350 -17.82 -0.73 -4.31
N GLU A 351 -17.02 0.23 -4.76
CA GLU A 351 -16.34 0.20 -6.04
C GLU A 351 -14.87 0.54 -5.85
N ALA A 352 -14.00 -0.28 -6.45
CA ALA A 352 -12.57 -0.05 -6.43
C ALA A 352 -12.02 0.15 -7.84
N ALA A 353 -11.01 0.99 -7.94
CA ALA A 353 -10.23 1.25 -9.14
C ALA A 353 -8.76 1.50 -8.75
N LEU A 354 -7.83 1.27 -9.66
CA LEU A 354 -6.41 1.49 -9.38
C LEU A 354 -5.69 2.11 -10.57
N CYS A 355 -4.58 2.77 -10.29
CA CYS A 355 -3.64 3.27 -11.28
C CYS A 355 -2.20 2.98 -10.83
N GLY A 356 -1.33 2.62 -11.77
CA GLY A 356 0.08 2.36 -11.46
C GLY A 356 0.82 3.63 -11.03
N LEU A 357 1.75 3.50 -10.08
CA LEU A 357 2.68 4.60 -9.78
C LEU A 357 3.76 4.71 -10.86
N ASP A 358 4.45 5.86 -10.89
CA ASP A 358 5.55 6.10 -11.80
C ASP A 358 6.64 5.02 -11.66
N PRO A 359 7.01 4.30 -12.75
CA PRO A 359 8.01 3.24 -12.69
C PRO A 359 9.37 3.69 -12.15
N THR A 360 9.76 4.95 -12.36
CA THR A 360 11.02 5.49 -11.84
C THR A 360 10.99 5.58 -10.32
N MET A 361 9.86 6.03 -9.75
CA MET A 361 9.61 6.00 -8.31
C MET A 361 9.69 4.57 -7.78
N VAL A 362 8.95 3.61 -8.36
CA VAL A 362 8.95 2.20 -7.93
C VAL A 362 10.37 1.62 -7.93
N GLN A 363 11.13 1.86 -9.01
CA GLN A 363 12.51 1.40 -9.13
C GLN A 363 13.46 2.04 -8.12
N SER A 364 13.23 3.29 -7.73
CA SER A 364 14.05 3.96 -6.73
C SER A 364 13.99 3.26 -5.37
N PHE A 365 12.80 2.76 -4.98
CA PHE A 365 12.61 1.98 -3.74
C PHE A 365 13.29 0.62 -3.82
N VAL A 366 13.16 -0.08 -4.95
CA VAL A 366 13.88 -1.35 -5.20
C VAL A 366 15.40 -1.14 -5.17
N ALA A 367 15.90 -0.09 -5.83
CA ALA A 367 17.33 0.21 -5.88
C ALA A 367 17.90 0.64 -4.52
N ARG A 368 17.09 1.23 -3.63
CA ARG A 368 17.51 1.51 -2.24
C ARG A 368 17.71 0.21 -1.45
N HIS A 369 16.82 -0.76 -1.66
CA HIS A 369 16.97 -2.07 -1.04
C HIS A 369 18.26 -2.76 -1.52
N LEU A 370 18.48 -2.84 -2.84
CA LEU A 370 19.66 -3.50 -3.43
C LEU A 370 21.00 -2.84 -3.07
N ARG A 371 20.99 -1.57 -2.63
CA ARG A 371 22.18 -0.86 -2.14
C ARG A 371 22.45 -1.10 -0.65
N SER A 372 21.45 -1.55 0.09
CA SER A 372 21.53 -1.78 1.54
C SER A 372 21.73 -3.26 1.90
N ALA A 373 21.63 -4.16 0.90
CA ALA A 373 21.93 -5.59 1.00
C ALA A 373 23.34 -5.83 0.44
#